data_AF-A0A917L772-F1
#
_entry.id   AF-A0A917L772-F1
#
_cell.length_a   1.000
_cell.length_b   1.000
_cell.length_c   1.000
_cell.angle_alpha   90.00
_cell.angle_beta   90.00
_cell.angle_gamma   90.00
#
_symmetry.space_group_name_H-M   'P 1'
#
loop_
_entity.id
_entity.type
_entity.pdbx_description
1 polymer ?
#
loop_
_entity_poly.entity_id
_entity_poly.type
_entity_poly.pdbx_seq_one_letter_code
_entity_poly.pdbx_strand_id
1 'polypeptide(L)'
;MAAWHRGRAGNDFGLGAVQLVRVERYMWVANMIGQRGTRTGSKGVPVRYEAIDTALGRLADEADELGASVHMPRIGCGLAGGKWSRIEPLITERLVERDIAVTVYDHGEGGG
;
A
#
# COMPACT_ATOMS: atom_id res chain seq x y z
N MET A 1 18.19 13.89 -12.74
CA MET A 1 17.59 12.92 -13.67
C MET A 1 18.14 11.53 -13.40
N ALA A 2 17.23 10.57 -13.30
CA ALA A 2 17.34 9.11 -13.17
C ALA A 2 18.75 8.46 -13.12
N ALA A 3 19.21 8.13 -11.91
CA ALA A 3 20.27 7.16 -11.67
C ALA A 3 19.68 5.80 -11.21
N TRP A 4 18.78 5.23 -12.01
CA TRP A 4 18.17 3.91 -11.74
C TRP A 4 18.29 3.01 -12.97
N HIS A 5 19.54 2.83 -13.43
CA HIS A 5 19.91 1.87 -14.47
C HIS A 5 21.20 1.16 -14.09
N ARG A 6 21.11 0.07 -13.31
CA ARG A 6 21.90 -1.16 -13.43
C ARG A 6 21.68 -2.05 -12.20
N GLY A 7 21.20 -3.26 -12.45
CA GLY A 7 20.89 -4.27 -11.42
C GLY A 7 19.74 -5.18 -11.86
N ARG A 8 19.80 -5.69 -13.09
CA ARG A 8 18.87 -6.70 -13.61
C ARG A 8 19.48 -8.08 -13.40
N ALA A 9 18.62 -9.04 -13.03
CA ALA A 9 18.87 -10.46 -12.73
C ALA A 9 19.27 -10.72 -11.27
N GLY A 10 18.27 -10.84 -10.38
CA GLY A 10 18.45 -11.47 -9.07
C GLY A 10 17.71 -10.85 -7.88
N ASN A 11 17.07 -9.69 -8.02
CA ASN A 11 16.40 -9.02 -6.90
C ASN A 11 14.90 -8.84 -7.13
N ASP A 12 14.13 -9.17 -6.09
CA ASP A 12 12.70 -8.97 -5.87
C ASP A 12 12.27 -7.49 -5.87
N PHE A 13 12.64 -6.73 -6.91
CA PHE A 13 12.15 -5.38 -7.11
C PHE A 13 10.71 -5.41 -7.63
N GLY A 14 9.73 -5.11 -6.76
CA GLY A 14 8.51 -4.43 -7.23
C GLY A 14 7.17 -4.75 -6.57
N LEU A 15 7.13 -5.50 -5.47
CA LEU A 15 5.89 -5.81 -4.75
C LEU A 15 6.09 -5.59 -3.25
N GLY A 16 5.22 -4.82 -2.61
CA GLY A 16 5.35 -4.45 -1.19
C GLY A 16 6.28 -3.27 -0.91
N ALA A 17 6.78 -2.59 -1.94
CA ALA A 17 7.54 -1.36 -1.77
C ALA A 17 6.61 -0.19 -1.43
N VAL A 18 7.04 0.68 -0.51
CA VAL A 18 6.38 1.93 -0.17
C VAL A 18 7.29 3.08 -0.59
N GLN A 19 6.73 4.06 -1.28
CA GLN A 19 7.41 5.33 -1.54
C GLN A 19 6.68 6.43 -0.79
N LEU A 20 7.37 7.08 0.15
CA LEU A 20 6.88 8.26 0.83
C LEU A 20 7.28 9.53 0.09
N VAL A 21 6.29 10.36 -0.21
CA VAL A 21 6.48 11.68 -0.82
C VAL A 21 5.92 12.70 0.15
N ARG A 22 6.79 13.56 0.69
CA ARG A 22 6.35 14.68 1.53
C ARG A 22 5.60 15.70 0.66
N VAL A 23 4.37 16.00 1.02
CA VAL A 23 3.51 16.94 0.30
C VAL A 23 3.29 18.24 1.08
N GLU A 24 3.40 18.19 2.41
CA GLU A 24 3.36 19.37 3.28
C GLU A 24 4.31 19.23 4.48
N ARG A 25 4.37 20.26 5.33
CA ARG A 25 5.23 20.26 6.53
C ARG A 25 5.02 19.02 7.42
N TYR A 26 3.78 18.55 7.56
CA TYR A 26 3.42 17.41 8.42
C TYR A 26 2.58 16.37 7.67
N MET A 27 2.68 16.29 6.33
CA MET A 27 1.88 15.37 5.54
C MET A 27 2.72 14.68 4.46
N TRP A 28 2.53 13.37 4.35
CA TRP A 28 3.17 12.50 3.38
C TRP A 28 2.13 11.67 2.64
N VAL A 29 2.40 11.40 1.36
CA VAL A 29 1.66 10.43 0.56
C VAL A 29 2.50 9.17 0.46
N ALA A 30 1.92 8.05 0.89
CA ALA A 30 2.52 6.73 0.79
C ALA A 30 2.01 5.99 -0.47
N ASN A 31 2.85 5.91 -1.49
CA ASN A 31 2.55 5.09 -2.67
C ASN A 31 2.96 3.64 -2.39
N MET A 32 1.96 2.77 -2.16
CA MET A 32 2.16 1.34 -1.96
C MET A 32 2.13 0.59 -3.30
N ILE A 33 3.23 -0.06 -3.67
CA ILE A 33 3.37 -0.73 -4.96
C ILE A 33 2.96 -2.20 -4.84
N GLY A 34 1.73 -2.49 -5.28
CA GLY A 34 1.15 -3.84 -5.30
C GLY A 34 1.19 -4.56 -6.66
N GLN A 35 1.79 -3.97 -7.71
CA GLN A 35 1.92 -4.62 -9.03
C GLN A 35 3.06 -4.05 -9.89
N ARG A 36 3.71 -4.89 -10.71
CA ARG A 36 4.57 -4.47 -11.83
C ARG A 36 3.83 -4.64 -13.17
N GLY A 37 3.50 -3.52 -13.82
CA GLY A 37 2.98 -3.47 -15.20
C GLY A 37 1.44 -3.51 -15.32
N THR A 38 0.93 -2.99 -16.44
CA THR A 38 -0.51 -3.01 -16.82
C THR A 38 -0.92 -4.29 -17.55
N ARG A 39 0.00 -5.23 -17.77
CA ARG A 39 -0.24 -6.45 -18.54
C ARG A 39 -0.43 -7.64 -17.60
N THR A 40 -1.63 -8.20 -17.62
CA THR A 40 -1.96 -9.48 -16.99
C THR A 40 -1.21 -10.60 -17.71
N GLY A 41 -0.16 -11.12 -17.05
CA GLY A 41 0.36 -12.45 -17.41
C GLY A 41 -0.71 -13.51 -17.13
N SER A 42 -0.77 -14.55 -17.95
CA SER A 42 -1.77 -15.63 -17.95
C SER A 42 -1.78 -16.56 -16.71
N LYS A 43 -1.26 -16.11 -15.56
CA LYS A 43 -1.10 -16.91 -14.33
C LYS A 43 -1.99 -16.52 -13.14
N GLY A 44 -3.04 -15.70 -13.36
CA GLY A 44 -3.94 -15.28 -12.27
C GLY A 44 -3.22 -14.46 -11.20
N VAL A 45 -3.93 -13.96 -10.18
CA VAL A 45 -3.36 -13.00 -9.22
C VAL A 45 -3.27 -13.57 -7.79
N PRO A 46 -2.20 -14.32 -7.44
CA PRO A 46 -1.90 -14.66 -6.04
C PRO A 46 -1.37 -13.47 -5.23
N VAL A 47 -0.75 -12.50 -5.91
CA VAL A 47 0.30 -11.64 -5.32
C VAL A 47 -0.21 -10.30 -4.74
N ARG A 48 -1.53 -10.05 -4.71
CA ARG A 48 -2.06 -8.76 -4.22
C ARG A 48 -2.08 -8.63 -2.70
N TYR A 49 -2.49 -9.65 -1.96
CA TYR A 49 -2.63 -9.55 -0.51
C TYR A 49 -1.30 -9.58 0.23
N GLU A 50 -0.37 -10.45 -0.16
CA GLU A 50 0.98 -10.51 0.43
C GLU A 50 1.77 -9.22 0.16
N ALA A 51 1.62 -8.64 -1.04
CA ALA A 51 2.24 -7.35 -1.35
C ALA A 51 1.62 -6.20 -0.55
N ILE A 52 0.31 -6.21 -0.31
CA ILE A 52 -0.35 -5.23 0.55
C ILE A 52 0.12 -5.40 2.00
N ASP A 53 0.20 -6.62 2.50
CA ASP A 53 0.70 -6.92 3.85
C ASP A 53 2.12 -6.39 4.05
N THR A 54 3.02 -6.70 3.11
CA THR A 54 4.40 -6.21 3.11
C THR A 54 4.47 -4.68 3.06
N ALA A 55 3.63 -4.05 2.24
CA ALA A 55 3.59 -2.59 2.13
C ALA A 55 3.04 -1.95 3.42
N LEU A 56 2.00 -2.52 4.03
CA LEU A 56 1.45 -2.04 5.29
C LEU A 56 2.47 -2.16 6.42
N GLY A 57 3.24 -3.26 6.48
CA GLY A 57 4.34 -3.40 7.45
C GLY A 57 5.38 -2.28 7.33
N ARG A 58 5.83 -1.98 6.11
CA ARG A 58 6.78 -0.87 5.89
C ARG A 58 6.18 0.50 6.18
N LEU A 59 4.92 0.70 5.82
CA LEU A 59 4.20 1.93 6.16
C LEU A 59 4.09 2.10 7.67
N ALA A 60 3.93 1.00 8.42
CA ALA A 60 3.88 1.03 9.87
C ALA A 60 5.20 1.49 10.48
N ASP A 61 6.33 0.95 10.00
CA ASP A 61 7.66 1.34 10.46
C ASP A 61 7.88 2.85 10.26
N GLU A 62 7.56 3.37 9.08
CA GLU A 62 7.72 4.79 8.77
C GLU A 62 6.75 5.70 9.54
N ALA A 63 5.51 5.25 9.75
CA ALA A 63 4.51 6.01 10.51
C ALA A 63 4.88 6.09 11.99
N ASP A 64 5.41 5.02 12.56
CA ASP A 64 5.93 4.99 13.94
C ASP A 64 7.12 5.93 14.10
N GLU A 65 8.09 5.86 13.18
CA GLU A 65 9.25 6.77 13.17
C GLU A 65 8.85 8.26 13.07
N LEU A 66 7.78 8.56 12.33
CA LEU A 66 7.26 9.92 12.17
C LEU A 66 6.28 10.35 13.29
N GLY A 67 5.82 9.42 14.14
CA GLY A 67 4.71 9.66 15.06
C GLY A 67 3.43 10.09 14.35
N ALA A 68 3.17 9.52 13.17
CA ALA A 68 2.11 9.94 12.26
C ALA A 68 0.86 9.05 12.35
N SER A 69 -0.32 9.65 12.17
CA SER A 69 -1.54 8.90 11.86
C SER A 69 -1.60 8.53 10.38
N VAL A 70 -2.29 7.43 10.07
CA VAL A 70 -2.50 6.96 8.70
C VAL A 70 -3.93 7.25 8.25
N HIS A 71 -4.05 7.88 7.09
CA HIS A 71 -5.31 8.24 6.45
C HIS A 71 -5.38 7.56 5.08
N MET A 72 -6.40 6.74 4.83
CA MET A 72 -6.49 5.96 3.60
C MET A 72 -7.92 5.82 3.08
N PRO A 73 -8.13 5.73 1.75
CA PRO A 73 -9.42 5.29 1.21
C PRO A 73 -9.64 3.81 1.50
N ARG A 74 -10.88 3.33 1.35
CA ARG A 74 -11.18 1.89 1.35
C ARG A 74 -10.48 1.19 0.17
N ILE A 75 -9.26 0.69 0.40
CA ILE A 75 -8.46 -0.02 -0.61
C ILE A 75 -8.91 -1.47 -0.79
N GLY A 76 -8.69 -2.03 -1.98
CA GLY A 76 -9.02 -3.43 -2.27
C GLY A 76 -10.50 -3.70 -2.55
N CYS A 77 -11.36 -2.68 -2.62
CA CYS A 77 -12.74 -2.78 -3.09
C CYS A 77 -12.88 -2.16 -4.50
N GLY A 78 -12.64 -2.94 -5.56
CA GLY A 78 -12.88 -2.49 -6.94
C GLY A 78 -12.17 -3.34 -8.01
N LEU A 79 -12.87 -3.57 -9.15
CA LEU A 79 -12.55 -4.25 -10.44
C LEU A 79 -11.75 -5.58 -10.45
N ALA A 80 -10.99 -5.90 -9.40
CA ALA A 80 -10.13 -7.08 -9.27
C ALA A 80 -10.63 -8.10 -8.23
N GLY A 81 -11.87 -7.94 -7.70
CA GLY A 81 -12.48 -8.90 -6.77
C GLY A 81 -11.85 -8.96 -5.37
N GLY A 82 -11.12 -7.92 -4.97
CA GLY A 82 -10.59 -7.82 -3.62
C GLY A 82 -11.72 -7.74 -2.58
N LYS A 83 -11.55 -8.43 -1.46
CA LYS A 83 -12.52 -8.43 -0.35
C LYS A 83 -11.96 -7.58 0.78
N TRP A 84 -12.70 -6.54 1.17
CA TRP A 84 -12.37 -5.74 2.35
C TRP A 84 -12.14 -6.61 3.59
N SER A 85 -12.91 -7.69 3.75
CA SER A 85 -12.76 -8.68 4.83
C SER A 85 -11.39 -9.39 4.89
N ARG A 86 -10.56 -9.26 3.86
CA ARG A 86 -9.16 -9.75 3.84
C ARG A 86 -8.15 -8.64 4.05
N ILE A 87 -8.51 -7.38 3.78
CA ILE A 87 -7.64 -6.20 3.92
C ILE A 87 -7.72 -5.63 5.33
N GLU A 88 -8.93 -5.54 5.88
CA GLU A 88 -9.17 -5.00 7.20
C GLU A 88 -8.33 -5.72 8.29
N PRO A 89 -8.25 -7.05 8.33
CA PRO A 89 -7.37 -7.72 9.30
C PRO A 89 -5.89 -7.35 9.14
N LEU A 90 -5.40 -7.16 7.90
CA LEU A 90 -4.01 -6.76 7.65
C LEU A 90 -3.73 -5.35 8.13
N ILE A 91 -4.69 -4.43 7.96
CA ILE A 91 -4.60 -3.07 8.49
C ILE A 91 -4.55 -3.11 10.02
N THR A 92 -5.43 -3.89 10.64
CA THR A 92 -5.45 -4.05 12.10
C THR A 92 -4.12 -4.59 12.62
N GLU A 93 -3.64 -5.72 12.08
CA GLU A 93 -2.40 -6.38 12.51
C GLU A 93 -1.16 -5.49 12.30
N ARG A 94 -1.08 -4.79 11.16
CA ARG A 94 0.13 -4.04 10.81
C ARG A 94 0.17 -2.63 11.36
N LEU A 95 -0.97 -1.97 11.55
CA LEU A 95 -1.03 -0.57 11.96
C LEU A 95 -1.66 -0.41 13.34
N VAL A 96 -2.89 -0.91 13.53
CA VAL A 96 -3.67 -0.64 14.75
C VAL A 96 -3.05 -1.32 15.98
N GLU A 97 -2.61 -2.57 15.85
CA GLU A 97 -1.92 -3.29 16.95
C GLU A 97 -0.56 -2.67 17.33
N ARG A 98 -0.04 -1.75 16.50
CA ARG A 98 1.15 -0.94 16.79
C ARG A 98 0.82 0.46 17.30
N ASP A 99 -0.40 0.68 17.78
CA ASP A 99 -0.90 1.97 18.27
C ASP A 99 -0.88 3.12 17.23
N ILE A 100 -0.82 2.79 15.93
CA ILE A 100 -0.92 3.78 14.86
C ILE A 100 -2.39 4.11 14.61
N ALA A 101 -2.76 5.37 14.78
CA ALA A 101 -4.12 5.83 14.51
C ALA A 101 -4.45 5.74 13.01
N VAL A 102 -5.47 4.94 12.66
CA VAL A 102 -5.91 4.76 11.26
C VAL A 102 -7.31 5.32 11.05
N THR A 103 -7.49 6.13 10.01
CA THR A 103 -8.81 6.56 9.51
C THR A 103 -9.02 6.05 8.09
N VAL A 104 -10.09 5.28 7.89
CA VAL A 104 -10.50 4.77 6.57
C VAL A 104 -11.67 5.62 6.05
N TYR A 105 -11.51 6.20 4.86
CA TYR A 105 -12.56 6.94 4.18
C TYR A 105 -13.28 6.06 3.18
N ASP A 106 -14.61 5.97 3.31
CA ASP A 106 -15.48 5.32 2.35
C ASP A 106 -16.13 6.38 1.46
N HIS A 107 -15.59 6.55 0.26
CA HIS A 107 -16.22 7.38 -0.76
C HIS A 107 -17.07 6.46 -1.63
N GLY A 108 -18.35 6.29 -1.25
CA GLY A 108 -19.36 5.80 -2.19
C GLY A 108 -19.37 6.73 -3.41
N GLU A 109 -19.49 6.18 -4.63
CA GLU A 109 -19.56 6.95 -5.85
C GLU A 109 -20.53 8.13 -5.66
N GLY A 110 -19.98 9.35 -5.63
CA GLY A 110 -20.77 10.55 -5.66
C GLY A 110 -21.49 10.57 -6.99
N GLY A 111 -22.76 10.18 -6.99
CA GLY A 111 -23.67 10.44 -8.09
C GLY A 111 -23.69 11.95 -8.36
N GLY A 112 -23.31 12.30 -9.57
CA GLY A 112 -23.45 13.62 -10.19
C GLY A 112 -23.63 13.41 -11.69
#